data_AF-A0A2S6CYW2-F1
#
_entry.id   AF-A0A2S6CYW2-F1
#
_cell.length_a   1.000
_cell.length_b   1.000
_cell.length_c   1.000
_cell.angle_alpha   90.00
_cell.angle_beta   90.00
_cell.angle_gamma   90.00
#
_symmetry.space_group_name_H-M   'P 1'
#
loop_
_entity.id
_entity.type
_entity.pdbx_description
1 polymer ?
#
loop_
_entity_poly.entity_id
_entity_poly.type
_entity_poly.pdbx_seq_one_letter_code
_entity_poly.pdbx_strand_id
1 'polypeptide(L)'
;MSNSLFIDRENDHIAFYINGELQFHSQDEAIYHEYLVIPAIKLAISRFTDTDLRVLICGGGDGLAARDILAFPQVKHIDLVDYDPEVLELAKTVFKPYNQGSLEQEKVTIYTQEAFAFISRLPENYYHVVISDFTYPNTAEETTIYSREWFQKINRVLIMGGLTSINAVSPNHNTEGFWCLYQTLISADLFTKPLQVDIPSFHDHGYGKWGFFLASSQVIQREEIEEISLPDHLQYLNSKNIIQAFIFTEEIARNRHSCMVNTIENKQLFYYLLNRVHNSAIELNSEVKELINFLDINEETSTEVGNINALDLETVAKFWLENIYTQLDAQNPSVDINQYIPVRHRYHSPEMAISWLAHIQDLLLEIDYQRLLKTILQRAQELPPHITNELKNLAEKINSHQPLSNLSPKTVQFITLLSVTLLMANLVSPDSVFAKGYYSGDSDSSNNDYTTSSGDNKFIGFILTIIGGMWLKNIFSRSKNK
;
A
#
# COMPACT_ATOMS: atom_id res chain seq x y z
N MET A 1 3.19 -13.17 15.04
CA MET A 1 3.91 -12.77 16.27
C MET A 1 2.85 -12.32 17.27
N SER A 2 3.10 -12.40 18.58
CA SER A 2 2.19 -11.78 19.56
C SER A 2 2.13 -10.28 19.30
N ASN A 3 0.94 -9.67 19.38
CA ASN A 3 0.82 -8.22 19.43
C ASN A 3 1.59 -7.69 20.66
N SER A 4 2.31 -6.59 20.50
CA SER A 4 2.90 -5.84 21.60
C SER A 4 1.92 -4.75 22.02
N LEU A 5 1.30 -4.90 23.18
CA LEU A 5 0.35 -3.94 23.74
C LEU A 5 1.06 -2.98 24.69
N PHE A 6 0.90 -1.68 24.50
CA PHE A 6 1.50 -0.65 25.37
C PHE A 6 0.46 0.41 25.71
N ILE A 7 0.42 0.80 26.99
CA ILE A 7 -0.46 1.86 27.49
C ILE A 7 0.43 2.91 28.14
N ASP A 8 0.45 4.10 27.55
CA ASP A 8 1.03 5.27 28.18
C ASP A 8 -0.02 5.96 29.06
N ARG A 9 0.41 6.48 30.21
CA ARG A 9 -0.45 7.15 31.18
C ARG A 9 0.12 8.52 31.48
N GLU A 10 -0.49 9.53 30.90
CA GLU A 10 -0.13 10.93 31.11
C GLU A 10 -1.25 11.66 31.86
N ASN A 11 -0.98 12.02 33.12
CA ASN A 11 -1.96 12.66 34.01
C ASN A 11 -3.26 11.83 34.13
N ASP A 12 -4.41 12.40 33.71
CA ASP A 12 -5.74 11.78 33.71
C ASP A 12 -6.10 11.12 32.34
N HIS A 13 -5.16 11.10 31.39
CA HIS A 13 -5.33 10.53 30.06
C HIS A 13 -4.50 9.27 29.84
N ILE A 14 -4.93 8.47 28.86
CA ILE A 14 -4.21 7.29 28.40
C ILE A 14 -4.04 7.33 26.89
N ALA A 15 -2.92 6.78 26.43
CA ALA A 15 -2.68 6.51 25.02
C ALA A 15 -2.41 5.01 24.86
N PHE A 16 -3.17 4.35 23.99
CA PHE A 16 -3.06 2.91 23.76
C PHE A 16 -2.38 2.64 22.42
N TYR A 17 -1.41 1.74 22.43
CA TYR A 17 -0.62 1.37 21.26
C TYR A 17 -0.61 -0.14 21.04
N ILE A 18 -0.66 -0.53 19.77
CA ILE A 18 -0.47 -1.91 19.32
C ILE A 18 0.72 -1.91 18.35
N ASN A 19 1.75 -2.70 18.66
CA ASN A 19 2.96 -2.83 17.85
C ASN A 19 3.69 -1.49 17.56
N GLY A 20 3.52 -0.51 18.45
CA GLY A 20 4.08 0.85 18.33
C GLY A 20 3.17 1.86 17.63
N GLU A 21 2.06 1.42 17.03
CA GLU A 21 1.09 2.29 16.37
C GLU A 21 0.04 2.75 17.38
N LEU A 22 -0.30 4.03 17.38
CA LEU A 22 -1.33 4.62 18.25
C LEU A 22 -2.71 4.10 17.79
N GLN A 23 -3.48 3.56 18.73
CA GLN A 23 -4.85 3.12 18.49
C GLN A 23 -5.85 4.18 18.90
N PHE A 24 -5.71 4.72 20.11
CA PHE A 24 -6.49 5.87 20.56
C PHE A 24 -5.73 6.64 21.65
N HIS A 25 -6.04 7.93 21.75
CA HIS A 25 -5.66 8.77 22.87
C HIS A 25 -6.94 9.30 23.55
N SER A 26 -7.09 9.11 24.86
CA SER A 26 -8.37 9.36 25.53
C SER A 26 -8.81 10.83 25.59
N GLN A 27 -7.90 11.75 25.26
CA GLN A 27 -8.20 13.18 25.15
C GLN A 27 -8.98 13.53 23.89
N ASP A 28 -8.83 12.78 22.80
CA ASP A 28 -9.41 13.13 21.49
C ASP A 28 -10.00 11.93 20.71
N GLU A 29 -10.06 10.74 21.31
CA GLU A 29 -10.69 9.55 20.70
C GLU A 29 -12.13 9.80 20.25
N ALA A 30 -12.87 10.69 20.92
CA ALA A 30 -14.22 11.05 20.54
C ALA A 30 -14.28 11.61 19.11
N ILE A 31 -13.24 12.31 18.64
CA ILE A 31 -13.17 12.78 17.25
C ILE A 31 -13.18 11.57 16.30
N TYR A 32 -12.31 10.59 16.54
CA TYR A 32 -12.22 9.39 15.70
C TYR A 32 -13.54 8.62 15.68
N HIS A 33 -14.06 8.26 16.87
CA HIS A 33 -15.23 7.38 16.98
C HIS A 33 -16.51 8.08 16.52
N GLU A 34 -16.66 9.39 16.73
CA GLU A 34 -17.83 10.12 16.22
C GLU A 34 -17.89 10.09 14.69
N TYR A 35 -16.76 10.29 13.99
CA TYR A 35 -16.72 10.20 12.53
C TYR A 35 -16.91 8.77 12.01
N LEU A 36 -16.38 7.78 12.71
CA LEU A 36 -16.53 6.38 12.34
C LEU A 36 -17.98 5.88 12.52
N VAL A 37 -18.64 6.25 13.62
CA VAL A 37 -19.92 5.66 14.04
C VAL A 37 -21.13 6.48 13.60
N ILE A 38 -21.13 7.78 13.91
CA ILE A 38 -22.36 8.58 13.96
C ILE A 38 -23.02 8.71 12.59
N PRO A 39 -22.30 9.01 11.48
CA PRO A 39 -22.92 9.10 10.16
C PRO A 39 -23.65 7.80 9.80
N ALA A 40 -22.97 6.65 9.83
CA ALA A 40 -23.56 5.38 9.42
C ALA A 40 -24.81 5.00 10.25
N ILE A 41 -24.76 5.17 11.58
CA ILE A 41 -25.90 4.87 12.45
C ILE A 41 -27.07 5.83 12.19
N LYS A 42 -26.81 7.13 12.03
CA LYS A 42 -27.88 8.11 11.78
C LYS A 42 -28.56 7.93 10.43
N LEU A 43 -27.81 7.63 9.37
CA LEU A 43 -28.41 7.28 8.08
C LEU A 43 -29.23 5.99 8.20
N ALA A 44 -28.72 4.97 8.89
CA ALA A 44 -29.46 3.73 9.09
C ALA A 44 -30.80 3.97 9.81
N ILE A 45 -30.81 4.78 10.86
CA ILE A 45 -32.05 5.15 11.58
C ILE A 45 -33.03 5.85 10.63
N SER A 46 -32.54 6.71 9.73
CA SER A 46 -33.36 7.47 8.79
C SER A 46 -33.93 6.56 7.68
N ARG A 47 -33.11 5.64 7.14
CA ARG A 47 -33.51 4.69 6.09
C ARG A 47 -34.43 3.59 6.59
N PHE A 48 -34.22 3.13 7.82
CA PHE A 48 -34.95 2.00 8.43
C PHE A 48 -35.82 2.49 9.59
N THR A 49 -36.73 3.41 9.26
CA THR A 49 -37.72 3.91 10.24
C THR A 49 -38.52 2.74 10.81
N ASP A 50 -38.84 2.80 12.11
CA ASP A 50 -39.60 1.77 12.85
C ASP A 50 -38.99 0.36 12.86
N THR A 51 -37.67 0.24 12.61
CA THR A 51 -36.96 -1.04 12.63
C THR A 51 -35.88 -1.05 13.71
N ASP A 52 -35.77 -2.18 14.42
CA ASP A 52 -34.68 -2.43 15.36
C ASP A 52 -33.39 -2.71 14.61
N LEU A 53 -32.38 -1.86 14.83
CA LEU A 53 -31.11 -1.95 14.12
C LEU A 53 -30.21 -3.03 14.72
N ARG A 54 -29.63 -3.80 13.82
CA ARG A 54 -28.59 -4.80 14.08
C ARG A 54 -27.27 -4.32 13.50
N VAL A 55 -26.26 -4.20 14.35
CA VAL A 55 -24.95 -3.64 14.01
C VAL A 55 -23.87 -4.72 14.18
N LEU A 56 -22.94 -4.80 13.24
CA LEU A 56 -21.71 -5.59 13.35
C LEU A 56 -20.53 -4.62 13.49
N ILE A 57 -19.68 -4.85 14.49
CA ILE A 57 -18.38 -4.19 14.64
C ILE A 57 -17.31 -5.24 14.36
N CYS A 58 -16.44 -4.99 13.39
CA CYS A 58 -15.27 -5.80 13.11
C CYS A 58 -14.02 -5.03 13.55
N GLY A 59 -13.25 -5.60 14.49
CA GLY A 59 -12.28 -4.86 15.28
C GLY A 59 -12.95 -4.12 16.44
N GLY A 60 -12.45 -2.93 16.78
CA GLY A 60 -13.01 -2.08 17.84
C GLY A 60 -13.01 -2.74 19.22
N GLY A 61 -12.05 -3.63 19.48
CA GLY A 61 -11.94 -4.41 20.72
C GLY A 61 -11.80 -3.56 21.99
N ASP A 62 -11.40 -2.29 21.88
CA ASP A 62 -11.37 -1.30 22.97
C ASP A 62 -12.77 -0.90 23.47
N GLY A 63 -13.81 -1.08 22.65
CA GLY A 63 -15.22 -0.84 22.98
C GLY A 63 -15.70 0.60 22.86
N LEU A 64 -14.88 1.54 22.38
CA LEU A 64 -15.26 2.96 22.21
C LEU A 64 -16.28 3.13 21.08
N ALA A 65 -16.10 2.45 19.94
CA ALA A 65 -17.12 2.42 18.90
C ALA A 65 -18.47 1.85 19.42
N ALA A 66 -18.41 0.77 20.22
CA ALA A 66 -19.60 0.16 20.80
C ALA A 66 -20.33 1.11 21.78
N ARG A 67 -19.60 1.90 22.57
CA ARG A 67 -20.16 2.94 23.44
C ARG A 67 -21.02 3.92 22.65
N ASP A 68 -20.50 4.44 21.54
CA ASP A 68 -21.19 5.45 20.75
C ASP A 68 -22.42 4.87 20.02
N ILE A 69 -22.34 3.62 19.57
CA ILE A 69 -23.48 2.90 18.98
C ILE A 69 -24.60 2.67 20.02
N LEU A 70 -24.23 2.34 21.27
CA LEU A 70 -25.20 2.06 22.35
C LEU A 70 -26.01 3.29 22.78
N ALA A 71 -25.55 4.50 22.47
CA ALA A 71 -26.28 5.73 22.72
C ALA A 71 -27.60 5.82 21.91
N PHE A 72 -27.77 4.99 20.87
CA PHE A 72 -28.95 4.98 20.02
C PHE A 72 -29.97 3.91 20.47
N PRO A 73 -31.18 4.29 20.92
CA PRO A 73 -32.18 3.33 21.41
C PRO A 73 -32.72 2.40 20.33
N GLN A 74 -32.64 2.79 19.05
CA GLN A 74 -33.00 1.99 17.87
C GLN A 74 -32.06 0.79 17.68
N VAL A 75 -30.81 0.87 18.18
CA VAL A 75 -29.90 -0.27 18.13
C VAL A 75 -30.25 -1.25 19.24
N LYS A 76 -30.65 -2.47 18.85
CA LYS A 76 -31.02 -3.55 19.78
C LYS A 76 -29.99 -4.65 19.88
N HIS A 77 -29.14 -4.79 18.87
CA HIS A 77 -28.16 -5.86 18.81
C HIS A 77 -26.86 -5.38 18.20
N ILE A 78 -25.76 -5.61 18.91
CA ILE A 78 -24.39 -5.35 18.45
C ILE A 78 -23.63 -6.68 18.53
N ASP A 79 -23.18 -7.19 17.38
CA ASP A 79 -22.17 -8.24 17.34
C ASP A 79 -20.81 -7.54 17.22
N LEU A 80 -19.88 -7.77 18.15
CA LEU A 80 -18.50 -7.27 18.10
C LEU A 80 -17.54 -8.44 17.88
N VAL A 81 -16.68 -8.34 16.89
CA VAL A 81 -15.76 -9.40 16.49
C VAL A 81 -14.34 -8.85 16.51
N ASP A 82 -13.55 -9.31 17.48
CA ASP A 82 -12.14 -8.97 17.62
C ASP A 82 -11.35 -10.26 17.88
N TYR A 83 -10.16 -10.39 17.31
CA TYR A 83 -9.37 -11.62 17.43
C TYR A 83 -8.48 -11.62 18.68
N ASP A 84 -8.23 -10.46 19.28
CA ASP A 84 -7.24 -10.29 20.34
C ASP A 84 -7.91 -10.34 21.74
N PRO A 85 -7.78 -11.46 22.48
CA PRO A 85 -8.37 -11.58 23.81
C PRO A 85 -7.75 -10.61 24.83
N GLU A 86 -6.51 -10.17 24.64
CA GLU A 86 -5.85 -9.24 25.56
C GLU A 86 -6.43 -7.83 25.41
N VAL A 87 -6.73 -7.39 24.19
CA VAL A 87 -7.42 -6.11 23.94
C VAL A 87 -8.82 -6.11 24.56
N LEU A 88 -9.58 -7.21 24.40
CA LEU A 88 -10.91 -7.36 25.00
C LEU A 88 -10.87 -7.35 26.53
N GLU A 89 -9.83 -7.91 27.14
CA GLU A 89 -9.64 -7.85 28.60
C GLU A 89 -9.31 -6.43 29.07
N LEU A 90 -8.44 -5.71 28.35
CA LEU A 90 -8.15 -4.30 28.61
C LEU A 90 -9.41 -3.44 28.50
N ALA A 91 -10.27 -3.72 27.53
CA ALA A 91 -11.53 -3.01 27.36
C ALA A 91 -12.50 -3.16 28.53
N LYS A 92 -12.54 -4.35 29.15
CA LYS A 92 -13.36 -4.62 30.35
C LYS A 92 -12.74 -4.12 31.65
N THR A 93 -11.45 -3.78 31.63
CA THR A 93 -10.68 -3.38 32.81
C THR A 93 -10.17 -1.96 32.69
N VAL A 94 -9.03 -1.75 32.01
CA VAL A 94 -8.31 -0.48 31.94
C VAL A 94 -9.10 0.58 31.15
N PHE A 95 -9.75 0.21 30.04
CA PHE A 95 -10.47 1.16 29.19
C PHE A 95 -11.92 1.40 29.63
N LYS A 96 -12.39 0.67 30.64
CA LYS A 96 -13.76 0.77 31.16
C LYS A 96 -14.22 2.20 31.51
N PRO A 97 -13.38 3.08 32.09
CA PRO A 97 -13.75 4.48 32.32
C PRO A 97 -14.03 5.28 31.04
N TYR A 98 -13.45 4.88 29.90
CA TYR A 98 -13.55 5.58 28.62
C TYR A 98 -14.64 4.98 27.73
N ASN A 99 -14.75 3.66 27.66
CA ASN A 99 -15.81 2.96 26.91
C ASN A 99 -17.13 2.80 27.68
N GLN A 100 -17.19 3.26 28.95
CA GLN A 100 -18.37 3.24 29.81
C GLN A 100 -18.96 1.83 30.04
N GLY A 101 -18.12 0.80 30.01
CA GLY A 101 -18.55 -0.60 30.16
C GLY A 101 -19.41 -1.08 29.00
N SER A 102 -19.20 -0.53 27.79
CA SER A 102 -19.97 -0.88 26.58
C SER A 102 -19.98 -2.39 26.30
N LEU A 103 -18.84 -3.06 26.51
CA LEU A 103 -18.66 -4.49 26.25
C LEU A 103 -19.38 -5.40 27.26
N GLU A 104 -19.95 -4.86 28.33
CA GLU A 104 -20.71 -5.60 29.35
C GLU A 104 -22.23 -5.38 29.22
N GLN A 105 -22.67 -4.60 28.23
CA GLN A 105 -24.09 -4.33 28.01
C GLN A 105 -24.78 -5.54 27.37
N GLU A 106 -26.02 -5.83 27.77
CA GLU A 106 -26.81 -6.98 27.29
C GLU A 106 -27.00 -6.99 25.76
N LYS A 107 -26.98 -5.81 25.14
CA LYS A 107 -27.10 -5.67 23.67
C LYS A 107 -25.84 -6.08 22.90
N VAL A 108 -24.70 -6.23 23.57
CA VAL A 108 -23.39 -6.50 22.94
C VAL A 108 -23.03 -7.98 23.10
N THR A 109 -22.86 -8.66 21.98
CA THR A 109 -22.33 -10.03 21.92
C THR A 109 -20.93 -10.01 21.33
N ILE A 110 -19.94 -10.50 22.08
CA ILE A 110 -18.54 -10.51 21.68
C ILE A 110 -18.16 -11.88 21.12
N TYR A 111 -17.49 -11.90 19.97
CA TYR A 111 -16.90 -13.10 19.36
C TYR A 111 -15.40 -12.92 19.24
N THR A 112 -14.64 -13.73 19.99
CA THR A 112 -13.17 -13.71 19.93
C THR A 112 -12.66 -14.57 18.77
N GLN A 113 -12.62 -14.01 17.56
CA GLN A 113 -12.18 -14.70 16.34
C GLN A 113 -11.86 -13.73 15.20
N GLU A 114 -11.24 -14.24 14.14
CA GLU A 114 -10.95 -13.49 12.91
C GLU A 114 -12.22 -13.00 12.20
N ALA A 115 -12.28 -11.69 11.90
CA ALA A 115 -13.42 -11.02 11.29
C ALA A 115 -13.76 -11.58 9.88
N PHE A 116 -12.74 -11.84 9.05
CA PHE A 116 -12.93 -12.42 7.71
C PHE A 116 -13.60 -13.79 7.76
N ALA A 117 -13.22 -14.63 8.73
CA ALA A 117 -13.81 -15.94 8.94
C ALA A 117 -15.24 -15.84 9.51
N PHE A 118 -15.48 -14.88 10.42
CA PHE A 118 -16.81 -14.60 10.97
C PHE A 118 -17.81 -14.21 9.88
N ILE A 119 -17.50 -13.16 9.12
CA ILE A 119 -18.42 -12.61 8.11
C ILE A 119 -18.70 -13.59 6.98
N SER A 120 -17.76 -14.49 6.69
CA SER A 120 -17.91 -15.53 5.67
C SER A 120 -18.98 -16.57 6.02
N ARG A 121 -19.34 -16.71 7.30
CA ARG A 121 -20.33 -17.68 7.78
C ARG A 121 -21.71 -17.06 8.04
N LEU A 122 -21.80 -15.73 8.01
CA LEU A 122 -23.05 -15.01 8.26
C LEU A 122 -24.03 -15.19 7.10
N PRO A 123 -25.36 -15.16 7.37
CA PRO A 123 -26.36 -15.10 6.31
C PRO A 123 -26.27 -13.77 5.54
N GLU A 124 -26.82 -13.77 4.33
CA GLU A 124 -26.96 -12.54 3.52
C GLU A 124 -28.05 -11.63 4.12
N ASN A 125 -27.98 -10.33 3.86
CA ASN A 125 -29.00 -9.36 4.29
C ASN A 125 -29.34 -9.44 5.79
N TYR A 126 -28.34 -9.34 6.65
CA TYR A 126 -28.49 -9.56 8.10
C TYR A 126 -28.22 -8.33 8.97
N TYR A 127 -27.33 -7.43 8.54
CA TYR A 127 -26.97 -6.24 9.29
C TYR A 127 -27.47 -4.96 8.63
N HIS A 128 -27.91 -4.02 9.46
CA HIS A 128 -28.25 -2.66 9.02
C HIS A 128 -26.99 -1.81 8.88
N VAL A 129 -26.03 -2.03 9.77
CA VAL A 129 -24.75 -1.32 9.79
C VAL A 129 -23.60 -2.28 10.06
N VAL A 130 -22.51 -2.14 9.30
CA VAL A 130 -21.22 -2.81 9.55
C VAL A 130 -20.13 -1.76 9.75
N ILE A 131 -19.53 -1.70 10.94
CA ILE A 131 -18.40 -0.84 11.26
C ILE A 131 -17.11 -1.66 11.18
N SER A 132 -16.15 -1.20 10.39
CA SER A 132 -14.79 -1.76 10.34
C SER A 132 -13.84 -0.80 11.04
N ASP A 133 -13.35 -1.22 12.19
CA ASP A 133 -12.47 -0.46 13.08
C ASP A 133 -11.18 -1.25 13.34
N PHE A 134 -10.36 -1.32 12.30
CA PHE A 134 -9.17 -2.17 12.28
C PHE A 134 -7.90 -1.37 12.49
N THR A 135 -6.81 -2.04 12.87
CA THR A 135 -5.51 -1.40 12.99
C THR A 135 -4.93 -1.05 11.61
N TYR A 136 -3.94 -0.14 11.58
CA TYR A 136 -3.17 0.15 10.38
C TYR A 136 -2.42 -1.11 9.92
N PRO A 137 -2.55 -1.53 8.64
CA PRO A 137 -1.95 -2.77 8.17
C PRO A 137 -0.42 -2.63 8.00
N ASN A 138 0.31 -3.48 8.70
CA ASN A 138 1.77 -3.53 8.72
C ASN A 138 2.37 -4.63 7.82
N THR A 139 1.53 -5.53 7.32
CA THR A 139 1.91 -6.64 6.45
C THR A 139 0.97 -6.78 5.25
N ALA A 140 1.44 -7.45 4.20
CA ALA A 140 0.62 -7.76 3.04
C ALA A 140 -0.59 -8.62 3.44
N GLU A 141 -0.43 -9.54 4.40
CA GLU A 141 -1.48 -10.40 4.93
C GLU A 141 -2.57 -9.59 5.65
N GLU A 142 -2.20 -8.59 6.45
CA GLU A 142 -3.15 -7.70 7.14
C GLU A 142 -4.02 -6.89 6.16
N THR A 143 -3.56 -6.63 4.93
CA THR A 143 -4.40 -5.96 3.91
C THR A 143 -5.56 -6.83 3.38
N THR A 144 -5.68 -8.10 3.79
CA THR A 144 -6.78 -9.00 3.37
C THR A 144 -8.15 -8.46 3.79
N ILE A 145 -8.26 -7.87 4.98
CA ILE A 145 -9.47 -7.21 5.50
C ILE A 145 -9.74 -5.83 4.87
N TYR A 146 -8.94 -5.45 3.87
CA TYR A 146 -9.14 -4.25 3.06
C TYR A 146 -9.23 -4.61 1.56
N SER A 147 -9.52 -5.87 1.25
CA SER A 147 -9.62 -6.37 -0.12
C SER A 147 -11.04 -6.22 -0.68
N ARG A 148 -11.15 -6.25 -2.01
CA ARG A 148 -12.44 -6.32 -2.69
C ARG A 148 -13.27 -7.50 -2.18
N GLU A 149 -12.66 -8.66 -1.99
CA GLU A 149 -13.34 -9.87 -1.50
C GLU A 149 -13.89 -9.71 -0.08
N TRP A 150 -13.20 -8.93 0.77
CA TRP A 150 -13.73 -8.54 2.09
C TRP A 150 -14.93 -7.60 1.95
N PHE A 151 -14.83 -6.55 1.14
CA PHE A 151 -15.93 -5.59 0.97
C PHE A 151 -17.15 -6.21 0.27
N GLN A 152 -16.96 -7.18 -0.63
CA GLN A 152 -18.04 -7.99 -1.19
C GLN A 152 -18.77 -8.80 -0.11
N LYS A 153 -18.05 -9.33 0.88
CA LYS A 153 -18.67 -10.02 2.01
C LYS A 153 -19.44 -9.05 2.90
N ILE A 154 -18.93 -7.84 3.12
CA ILE A 154 -19.68 -6.78 3.79
C ILE A 154 -20.97 -6.47 3.02
N ASN A 155 -20.87 -6.18 1.72
CA ASN A 155 -22.02 -5.87 0.88
C ASN A 155 -23.09 -6.99 0.92
N ARG A 156 -22.66 -8.26 0.87
CA ARG A 156 -23.54 -9.44 0.99
C ARG A 156 -24.31 -9.50 2.31
N VAL A 157 -23.66 -9.18 3.44
CA VAL A 157 -24.32 -9.28 4.77
C VAL A 157 -25.11 -8.03 5.12
N LEU A 158 -24.90 -6.92 4.42
CA LEU A 158 -25.74 -5.73 4.54
C LEU A 158 -27.12 -6.02 3.96
N ILE A 159 -28.16 -5.56 4.66
CA ILE A 159 -29.49 -5.45 4.04
C ILE A 159 -29.45 -4.41 2.91
N MET A 160 -30.41 -4.47 1.99
CA MET A 160 -30.56 -3.44 0.96
C MET A 160 -30.68 -2.05 1.58
N GLY A 161 -29.82 -1.12 1.17
CA GLY A 161 -29.73 0.23 1.73
C GLY A 161 -28.95 0.33 3.04
N GLY A 162 -28.44 -0.80 3.57
CA GLY A 162 -27.57 -0.86 4.75
C GLY A 162 -26.26 -0.12 4.54
N LEU A 163 -25.64 0.29 5.63
CA LEU A 163 -24.47 1.16 5.62
C LEU A 163 -23.23 0.42 6.14
N THR A 164 -22.07 0.75 5.61
CA THR A 164 -20.80 0.42 6.24
C THR A 164 -19.97 1.67 6.45
N SER A 165 -19.26 1.71 7.58
CA SER A 165 -18.27 2.73 7.88
C SER A 165 -16.94 2.05 8.14
N ILE A 166 -15.88 2.56 7.54
CA ILE A 166 -14.58 1.92 7.54
C ILE A 166 -13.53 2.99 7.87
N ASN A 167 -12.71 2.73 8.87
CA ASN A 167 -11.50 3.50 9.06
C ASN A 167 -10.50 3.19 7.94
N ALA A 168 -9.75 4.20 7.51
CA ALA A 168 -8.85 4.05 6.37
C ALA A 168 -7.42 4.39 6.79
N VAL A 169 -6.72 5.10 5.90
CA VAL A 169 -5.41 5.68 6.15
C VAL A 169 -5.47 7.17 5.85
N SER A 170 -4.40 7.88 6.15
CA SER A 170 -4.33 9.31 5.86
C SER A 170 -4.44 9.63 4.36
N PRO A 171 -5.40 10.47 3.93
CA PRO A 171 -5.49 10.90 2.54
C PRO A 171 -4.39 11.86 2.11
N ASN A 172 -3.68 12.52 3.04
CA ASN A 172 -2.60 13.46 2.72
C ASN A 172 -1.20 12.85 2.88
N HIS A 173 -1.01 11.85 3.74
CA HIS A 173 0.27 11.15 3.89
C HIS A 173 0.33 9.80 3.16
N ASN A 174 -0.81 9.12 3.01
CA ASN A 174 -0.94 7.83 2.32
C ASN A 174 -1.93 7.94 1.15
N THR A 175 -1.79 8.99 0.34
CA THR A 175 -2.76 9.39 -0.70
C THR A 175 -3.15 8.25 -1.64
N GLU A 176 -2.18 7.55 -2.23
CA GLU A 176 -2.44 6.42 -3.13
C GLU A 176 -3.05 5.23 -2.38
N GLY A 177 -2.66 4.98 -1.13
CA GLY A 177 -3.25 3.95 -0.29
C GLY A 177 -4.72 4.24 0.04
N PHE A 178 -5.04 5.49 0.36
CA PHE A 178 -6.41 5.95 0.60
C PHE A 178 -7.28 5.76 -0.65
N TRP A 179 -6.80 6.20 -1.82
CA TRP A 179 -7.57 6.05 -3.06
C TRP A 179 -7.62 4.61 -3.58
N CYS A 180 -6.60 3.79 -3.31
CA CYS A 180 -6.66 2.34 -3.51
C CYS A 180 -7.84 1.74 -2.74
N LEU A 181 -8.02 2.09 -1.46
CA LEU A 181 -9.18 1.64 -0.66
C LEU A 181 -10.51 2.11 -1.26
N TYR A 182 -10.57 3.38 -1.67
CA TYR A 182 -11.76 3.96 -2.31
C TYR A 182 -12.17 3.19 -3.57
N GLN A 183 -11.24 2.95 -4.49
CA GLN A 183 -11.48 2.15 -5.70
C GLN A 183 -11.85 0.70 -5.35
N THR A 184 -11.26 0.15 -4.30
CA THR A 184 -11.55 -1.21 -3.86
C THR A 184 -12.99 -1.35 -3.36
N LEU A 185 -13.49 -0.37 -2.62
CA LEU A 185 -14.89 -0.34 -2.18
C LEU A 185 -15.86 -0.23 -3.36
N ILE A 186 -15.60 0.68 -4.29
CA ILE A 186 -16.43 0.84 -5.50
C ILE A 186 -16.44 -0.45 -6.33
N SER A 187 -15.30 -1.14 -6.43
CA SER A 187 -15.20 -2.43 -7.14
C SER A 187 -15.93 -3.60 -6.46
N ALA A 188 -16.39 -3.39 -5.21
CA ALA A 188 -17.21 -4.33 -4.45
C ALA A 188 -18.71 -3.97 -4.49
N ASP A 189 -19.12 -3.17 -5.49
CA ASP A 189 -20.50 -2.72 -5.72
C ASP A 189 -21.07 -1.90 -4.55
N LEU A 190 -20.22 -1.08 -3.93
CA LEU A 190 -20.61 -0.15 -2.87
C LEU A 190 -20.52 1.30 -3.35
N PHE A 191 -21.58 2.07 -3.10
CA PHE A 191 -21.56 3.52 -3.29
C PHE A 191 -20.83 4.17 -2.13
N THR A 192 -19.65 4.71 -2.39
CA THR A 192 -18.71 5.15 -1.35
C THR A 192 -18.52 6.66 -1.34
N LYS A 193 -18.52 7.22 -0.12
CA LYS A 193 -18.21 8.62 0.17
C LYS A 193 -16.97 8.69 1.08
N PRO A 194 -15.83 9.24 0.61
CA PRO A 194 -14.66 9.46 1.44
C PRO A 194 -14.89 10.60 2.43
N LEU A 195 -14.34 10.48 3.63
CA LEU A 195 -14.29 11.52 4.65
C LEU A 195 -12.86 11.70 5.15
N GLN A 196 -12.55 12.90 5.64
CA GLN A 196 -11.30 13.19 6.33
C GLN A 196 -11.50 14.13 7.52
N VAL A 197 -10.67 13.96 8.54
CA VAL A 197 -10.67 14.82 9.74
C VAL A 197 -9.25 14.95 10.28
N ASP A 198 -8.98 16.07 10.96
CA ASP A 198 -7.74 16.28 11.70
C ASP A 198 -7.94 15.85 13.16
N ILE A 199 -7.13 14.89 13.62
CA ILE A 199 -7.17 14.36 14.99
C ILE A 199 -5.83 14.76 15.63
N PRO A 200 -5.82 15.61 16.68
CA PRO A 200 -4.58 16.17 17.24
C PRO A 200 -3.51 15.12 17.55
N SER A 201 -3.86 14.06 18.27
CA SER A 201 -2.93 12.99 18.62
C SER A 201 -2.37 12.28 17.39
N PHE A 202 -3.16 12.10 16.33
CA PHE A 202 -2.70 11.46 15.10
C PHE A 202 -1.76 12.38 14.31
N HIS A 203 -2.05 13.67 14.28
CA HIS A 203 -1.18 14.67 13.67
C HIS A 203 0.17 14.72 14.39
N ASP A 204 0.18 14.74 15.72
CA ASP A 204 1.40 14.75 16.55
C ASP A 204 2.26 13.50 16.35
N HIS A 205 1.64 12.36 16.01
CA HIS A 205 2.33 11.12 15.66
C HIS A 205 2.69 10.99 14.18
N GLY A 206 2.47 12.04 13.38
CA GLY A 206 2.85 12.07 11.96
C GLY A 206 1.92 11.27 11.04
N TYR A 207 0.74 10.83 11.49
CA TYR A 207 -0.24 10.20 10.61
C TYR A 207 -0.87 11.21 9.64
N GLY A 208 -0.91 12.49 10.00
CA GLY A 208 -1.60 13.53 9.21
C GLY A 208 -3.11 13.51 9.48
N LYS A 209 -3.91 14.01 8.53
CA LYS A 209 -5.37 13.86 8.62
C LYS A 209 -5.72 12.39 8.53
N TRP A 210 -6.75 11.97 9.26
CA TRP A 210 -7.24 10.60 9.18
C TRP A 210 -8.42 10.48 8.23
N GLY A 211 -8.45 9.38 7.47
CA GLY A 211 -9.46 9.09 6.46
C GLY A 211 -10.48 8.06 6.93
N PHE A 212 -11.72 8.20 6.44
CA PHE A 212 -12.79 7.23 6.61
C PHE A 212 -13.55 7.04 5.30
N PHE A 213 -14.32 5.96 5.21
CA PHE A 213 -15.29 5.75 4.14
C PHE A 213 -16.66 5.44 4.72
N LEU A 214 -17.68 6.16 4.26
CA LEU A 214 -19.07 5.79 4.44
C LEU A 214 -19.56 5.19 3.12
N ALA A 215 -20.09 3.97 3.16
CA ALA A 215 -20.53 3.28 1.95
C ALA A 215 -21.84 2.51 2.15
N SER A 216 -22.51 2.18 1.04
CA SER A 216 -23.78 1.45 1.05
C SER A 216 -24.01 0.68 -0.24
N SER A 217 -24.88 -0.34 -0.19
CA SER A 217 -25.40 -1.02 -1.38
C SER A 217 -26.34 -0.14 -2.24
N GLN A 218 -26.69 1.05 -1.74
CA GLN A 218 -27.46 2.06 -2.47
C GLN A 218 -26.74 3.41 -2.42
N VAL A 219 -27.02 4.26 -3.42
CA VAL A 219 -26.47 5.63 -3.47
C VAL A 219 -26.74 6.35 -2.16
N ILE A 220 -25.71 7.03 -1.64
CA ILE A 220 -25.82 7.95 -0.51
C ILE A 220 -25.99 9.35 -1.10
N GLN A 221 -27.17 9.92 -0.96
CA GLN A 221 -27.47 11.25 -1.50
C GLN A 221 -26.96 12.36 -0.57
N ARG A 222 -26.68 13.53 -1.13
CA ARG A 222 -26.27 14.72 -0.36
C ARG A 222 -27.31 15.07 0.70
N GLU A 223 -28.58 15.05 0.31
CA GLU A 223 -29.71 15.42 1.16
C GLU A 223 -29.79 14.52 2.40
N GLU A 224 -29.49 13.22 2.25
CA GLU A 224 -29.45 12.28 3.37
C GLU A 224 -28.40 12.66 4.42
N ILE A 225 -27.29 13.29 4.02
CA ILE A 225 -26.23 13.75 4.93
C ILE A 225 -26.60 15.09 5.55
N GLU A 226 -27.14 16.01 4.76
CA GLU A 226 -27.52 17.35 5.22
C GLU A 226 -28.69 17.31 6.21
N GLU A 227 -29.60 16.34 6.07
CA GLU A 227 -30.76 16.16 6.94
C GLU A 227 -30.46 15.32 8.20
N ILE A 228 -29.21 14.86 8.40
CA ILE A 228 -28.85 14.10 9.61
C ILE A 228 -29.06 14.95 10.86
N SER A 229 -30.00 14.52 11.69
CA SER A 229 -30.14 15.02 13.05
C SER A 229 -29.07 14.41 13.96
N LEU A 230 -28.03 15.17 14.29
CA LEU A 230 -26.97 14.74 15.20
C LEU A 230 -27.41 14.84 16.67
N PRO A 231 -26.97 13.92 17.56
CA PRO A 231 -27.21 14.03 18.99
C PRO A 231 -26.57 15.29 19.62
N ASP A 232 -27.20 15.84 20.66
CA ASP A 232 -26.70 17.04 21.36
C ASP A 232 -25.44 16.80 22.22
N HIS A 233 -25.12 15.55 22.52
CA HIS A 233 -24.04 15.15 23.44
C HIS A 233 -22.71 14.84 22.74
N LEU A 234 -22.63 15.05 21.42
CA LEU A 234 -21.37 14.89 20.69
C LEU A 234 -20.35 15.92 21.13
N GLN A 235 -19.10 15.52 21.23
CA GLN A 235 -17.98 16.36 21.66
C GLN A 235 -17.40 17.16 20.50
N TYR A 236 -17.41 16.61 19.28
CA TYR A 236 -16.75 17.24 18.13
C TYR A 236 -17.66 17.37 16.90
N LEU A 237 -18.30 16.29 16.47
CA LEU A 237 -19.09 16.23 15.25
C LEU A 237 -20.37 17.06 15.39
N ASN A 238 -20.63 17.90 14.39
CA ASN A 238 -21.77 18.80 14.30
C ASN A 238 -22.17 18.98 12.81
N SER A 239 -23.32 19.61 12.56
CA SER A 239 -23.87 19.72 11.21
C SER A 239 -22.96 20.47 10.23
N LYS A 240 -22.03 21.31 10.71
CA LYS A 240 -21.09 22.02 9.86
C LYS A 240 -19.88 21.16 9.50
N ASN A 241 -19.24 20.53 10.48
CA ASN A 241 -17.99 19.79 10.22
C ASN A 241 -18.22 18.44 9.54
N ILE A 242 -19.39 17.80 9.73
CA ILE A 242 -19.72 16.57 8.98
C ILE A 242 -19.70 16.82 7.47
N ILE A 243 -20.26 17.94 6.99
CA ILE A 243 -20.25 18.31 5.58
C ILE A 243 -18.83 18.65 5.11
N GLN A 244 -18.05 19.31 5.95
CA GLN A 244 -16.65 19.65 5.62
C GLN A 244 -15.76 18.41 5.47
N ALA A 245 -16.07 17.32 6.17
CA ALA A 245 -15.26 16.10 6.09
C ALA A 245 -15.30 15.43 4.71
N PHE A 246 -16.34 15.65 3.90
CA PHE A 246 -16.44 15.14 2.53
C PHE A 246 -15.71 16.00 1.49
N ILE A 247 -15.07 17.09 1.91
CA ILE A 247 -14.40 18.04 1.02
C ILE A 247 -12.90 17.76 1.00
N PHE A 248 -12.36 17.56 -0.20
CA PHE A 248 -10.94 17.30 -0.45
C PHE A 248 -10.37 18.35 -1.40
N THR A 249 -9.07 18.60 -1.31
CA THR A 249 -8.39 19.42 -2.32
C THR A 249 -8.22 18.60 -3.60
N GLU A 250 -8.27 19.27 -4.75
CA GLU A 250 -7.99 18.66 -6.05
C GLU A 250 -6.64 17.94 -6.05
N GLU A 251 -5.64 18.51 -5.39
CA GLU A 251 -4.31 17.91 -5.23
C GLU A 251 -4.33 16.52 -4.58
N ILE A 252 -5.14 16.34 -3.52
CA ILE A 252 -5.28 15.04 -2.86
C ILE A 252 -6.09 14.10 -3.78
N ALA A 253 -7.15 14.59 -4.41
CA ALA A 253 -8.13 13.76 -5.13
C ALA A 253 -7.82 13.47 -6.60
N ARG A 254 -6.84 14.14 -7.22
CA ARG A 254 -6.55 14.08 -8.67
C ARG A 254 -6.25 12.67 -9.16
N ASN A 255 -5.42 11.92 -8.41
CA ASN A 255 -4.93 10.60 -8.80
C ASN A 255 -5.84 9.45 -8.37
N ARG A 256 -7.06 9.74 -7.89
CA ARG A 256 -7.95 8.70 -7.35
C ARG A 256 -8.37 7.65 -8.38
N HIS A 257 -8.44 8.04 -9.65
CA HIS A 257 -8.81 7.18 -10.78
C HIS A 257 -7.64 6.36 -11.35
N SER A 258 -6.41 6.61 -10.90
CA SER A 258 -5.23 5.83 -11.33
C SER A 258 -4.81 4.76 -10.34
N CYS A 259 -5.44 4.70 -9.15
CA CYS A 259 -5.09 3.75 -8.11
C CYS A 259 -5.70 2.37 -8.39
N MET A 260 -4.92 1.31 -8.21
CA MET A 260 -5.39 -0.06 -8.46
C MET A 260 -6.21 -0.61 -7.29
N VAL A 261 -7.12 -1.52 -7.61
CA VAL A 261 -7.93 -2.25 -6.62
C VAL A 261 -7.06 -3.24 -5.82
N ASN A 262 -7.24 -3.26 -4.50
CA ASN A 262 -6.64 -4.25 -3.61
C ASN A 262 -7.50 -5.53 -3.59
N THR A 263 -6.89 -6.68 -3.89
CA THR A 263 -7.55 -7.99 -3.85
C THR A 263 -6.77 -8.94 -2.95
N ILE A 264 -7.33 -10.10 -2.60
CA ILE A 264 -6.58 -11.11 -1.84
C ILE A 264 -5.34 -11.60 -2.61
N GLU A 265 -5.44 -11.72 -3.93
CA GLU A 265 -4.33 -12.17 -4.77
C GLU A 265 -3.31 -11.05 -5.03
N ASN A 266 -3.78 -9.82 -5.25
CA ASN A 266 -2.94 -8.65 -5.53
C ASN A 266 -3.06 -7.62 -4.40
N LYS A 267 -2.08 -7.64 -3.47
CA LYS A 267 -2.03 -6.79 -2.27
C LYS A 267 -1.55 -5.36 -2.55
N GLN A 268 -2.24 -4.66 -3.46
CA GLN A 268 -1.85 -3.32 -3.90
C GLN A 268 -1.85 -2.28 -2.79
N LEU A 269 -2.73 -2.43 -1.79
CA LEU A 269 -2.75 -1.52 -0.66
C LEU A 269 -1.39 -1.49 0.05
N PHE A 270 -0.82 -2.65 0.34
CA PHE A 270 0.46 -2.72 1.05
C PHE A 270 1.60 -2.10 0.24
N TYR A 271 1.58 -2.30 -1.08
CA TYR A 271 2.53 -1.64 -1.98
C TYR A 271 2.47 -0.12 -1.85
N TYR A 272 1.27 0.48 -1.93
CA TYR A 272 1.10 1.94 -1.83
C TYR A 272 1.49 2.49 -0.45
N LEU A 273 1.23 1.73 0.62
CA LEU A 273 1.61 2.13 1.98
C LEU A 273 3.13 2.14 2.20
N LEU A 274 3.86 1.27 1.50
CA LEU A 274 5.33 1.23 1.53
C LEU A 274 5.98 2.24 0.58
N ASN A 275 5.36 2.49 -0.58
CA ASN A 275 5.91 3.28 -1.68
C ASN A 275 5.16 4.59 -1.86
N ARG A 276 5.00 5.32 -0.76
CA ARG A 276 4.31 6.61 -0.71
C ARG A 276 5.02 7.58 -1.64
N VAL A 277 4.30 8.23 -2.54
CA VAL A 277 4.90 9.28 -3.36
C VAL A 277 5.07 10.50 -2.47
N HIS A 278 6.32 10.89 -2.20
CA HIS A 278 6.61 12.12 -1.47
C HIS A 278 6.20 13.33 -2.33
N ASN A 279 4.96 13.75 -2.17
CA ASN A 279 4.45 14.99 -2.74
C ASN A 279 4.94 16.17 -1.88
N SER A 280 6.25 16.43 -1.92
CA SER A 280 6.92 17.57 -1.27
C SER A 280 6.44 18.95 -1.77
N ALA A 281 5.51 18.97 -2.74
CA ALA A 281 4.85 20.17 -3.26
C ALA A 281 3.52 20.53 -2.55
N ILE A 282 2.94 19.64 -1.73
CA ILE A 282 1.60 19.86 -1.11
C ILE A 282 1.60 21.02 -0.11
N GLU A 283 2.73 21.27 0.54
CA GLU A 283 2.83 22.26 1.63
C GLU A 283 3.23 23.67 1.16
N LEU A 284 3.64 23.86 -0.10
CA LEU A 284 4.32 25.09 -0.54
C LEU A 284 3.54 25.98 -1.52
N ASN A 285 2.39 25.56 -2.06
CA ASN A 285 1.62 26.39 -3.00
C ASN A 285 0.38 27.02 -2.36
N SER A 286 0.47 28.34 -2.18
CA SER A 286 -0.52 29.28 -1.64
C SER A 286 -1.50 29.83 -2.70
N GLU A 287 -1.73 29.09 -3.78
CA GLU A 287 -2.81 29.39 -4.73
C GLU A 287 -4.10 28.69 -4.32
N VAL A 288 -5.25 29.28 -4.71
CA VAL A 288 -6.60 28.79 -4.37
C VAL A 288 -6.73 27.32 -4.77
N LYS A 289 -6.65 26.43 -3.78
CA LYS A 289 -6.81 24.99 -3.99
C LYS A 289 -8.27 24.73 -4.35
N GLU A 290 -8.52 24.27 -5.57
CA GLU A 290 -9.84 23.81 -5.99
C GLU A 290 -10.31 22.71 -5.03
N LEU A 291 -11.57 22.80 -4.61
CA LEU A 291 -12.17 21.91 -3.62
C LEU A 291 -13.17 20.99 -4.31
N ILE A 292 -12.99 19.69 -4.11
CA ILE A 292 -13.92 18.66 -4.56
C ILE A 292 -14.80 18.26 -3.37
N ASN A 293 -16.12 18.33 -3.53
CA ASN A 293 -17.06 17.81 -2.56
C ASN A 293 -17.59 16.44 -3.01
N PHE A 294 -17.25 15.39 -2.27
CA PHE A 294 -17.64 14.03 -2.64
C PHE A 294 -19.11 13.71 -2.36
N LEU A 295 -19.86 14.58 -1.67
CA LEU A 295 -21.31 14.43 -1.57
C LEU A 295 -21.99 14.49 -2.94
N ASP A 296 -21.46 15.30 -3.87
CA ASP A 296 -22.00 15.49 -5.22
C ASP A 296 -21.60 14.39 -6.22
N ILE A 297 -20.73 13.47 -5.80
CA ILE A 297 -20.04 12.54 -6.69
C ILE A 297 -20.45 11.11 -6.36
N ASN A 298 -21.00 10.40 -7.35
CA ASN A 298 -21.20 8.96 -7.30
C ASN A 298 -20.36 8.36 -8.43
N GLU A 299 -19.14 7.95 -8.11
CA GLU A 299 -18.24 7.36 -9.08
C GLU A 299 -18.59 5.89 -9.32
N GLU A 300 -18.69 5.52 -10.60
CA GLU A 300 -18.72 4.13 -11.04
C GLU A 300 -17.29 3.66 -11.26
N THR A 301 -17.03 2.37 -11.06
CA THR A 301 -15.68 1.79 -11.08
C THR A 301 -14.99 2.10 -12.42
N SER A 302 -13.90 2.88 -12.37
CA SER A 302 -13.12 3.25 -13.57
C SER A 302 -11.82 2.45 -13.71
N THR A 303 -11.48 1.62 -12.71
CA THR A 303 -10.12 1.07 -12.56
C THR A 303 -10.04 -0.43 -12.82
N GLU A 304 -9.00 -0.81 -13.57
CA GLU A 304 -8.63 -2.19 -13.80
C GLU A 304 -8.20 -2.85 -12.48
N VAL A 305 -8.64 -4.09 -12.25
CA VAL A 305 -7.98 -4.95 -11.25
C VAL A 305 -6.55 -5.14 -11.74
N GLY A 306 -5.58 -4.58 -11.02
CA GLY A 306 -4.18 -4.72 -11.39
C GLY A 306 -3.85 -6.21 -11.53
N ASN A 307 -3.45 -6.65 -12.73
CA ASN A 307 -3.09 -8.04 -13.01
C ASN A 307 -1.71 -8.42 -12.45
N ILE A 308 -1.09 -7.55 -11.65
CA ILE A 308 0.32 -7.61 -11.28
C ILE A 308 0.42 -7.43 -9.77
N ASN A 309 0.97 -8.45 -9.11
CA ASN A 309 1.40 -8.33 -7.73
C ASN A 309 2.68 -7.47 -7.68
N ALA A 310 2.53 -6.20 -7.30
CA ALA A 310 3.64 -5.24 -7.25
C ALA A 310 4.68 -5.55 -6.15
N LEU A 311 4.38 -6.51 -5.25
CA LEU A 311 5.32 -7.01 -4.25
C LEU A 311 6.14 -8.21 -4.75
N ASP A 312 5.77 -8.82 -5.88
CA ASP A 312 6.51 -9.92 -6.49
C ASP A 312 7.49 -9.39 -7.55
N LEU A 313 8.79 -9.56 -7.29
CA LEU A 313 9.86 -9.11 -8.18
C LEU A 313 9.78 -9.78 -9.55
N GLU A 314 9.34 -11.04 -9.65
CA GLU A 314 9.24 -11.73 -10.92
C GLU A 314 8.13 -11.13 -11.78
N THR A 315 6.94 -10.95 -11.19
CA THR A 315 5.79 -10.32 -11.87
C THR A 315 6.09 -8.86 -12.23
N VAL A 316 6.72 -8.09 -11.32
CA VAL A 316 7.16 -6.72 -11.59
C VAL A 316 8.19 -6.70 -12.72
N ALA A 317 9.23 -7.53 -12.67
CA ALA A 317 10.25 -7.61 -13.72
C ALA A 317 9.66 -8.02 -15.07
N LYS A 318 8.70 -8.96 -15.08
CA LYS A 318 8.00 -9.38 -16.30
C LYS A 318 7.13 -8.28 -16.87
N PHE A 319 6.35 -7.59 -16.04
CA PHE A 319 5.57 -6.42 -16.45
C PHE A 319 6.46 -5.31 -17.00
N TRP A 320 7.59 -5.03 -16.35
CA TRP A 320 8.59 -4.10 -16.87
C TRP A 320 9.10 -4.55 -18.24
N LEU A 321 9.54 -5.79 -18.38
CA LEU A 321 10.03 -6.33 -19.66
C LEU A 321 8.98 -6.26 -20.78
N GLU A 322 7.71 -6.45 -20.45
CA GLU A 322 6.59 -6.37 -21.39
C GLU A 322 6.19 -4.92 -21.74
N ASN A 323 6.35 -3.97 -20.79
CA ASN A 323 5.90 -2.57 -20.93
C ASN A 323 7.02 -1.52 -21.13
N ILE A 324 8.29 -1.94 -21.12
CA ILE A 324 9.46 -1.11 -21.51
C ILE A 324 9.25 -0.43 -22.88
N TYR A 325 8.39 -1.00 -23.72
CA TYR A 325 8.13 -0.51 -25.08
C TYR A 325 6.83 0.30 -25.26
N THR A 326 5.99 0.42 -24.24
CA THR A 326 4.63 1.02 -24.33
C THR A 326 4.47 2.36 -23.60
N GLN A 327 5.21 2.62 -22.51
CA GLN A 327 5.18 3.91 -21.80
C GLN A 327 6.14 4.95 -22.44
N LEU A 328 5.69 5.54 -23.55
CA LEU A 328 6.36 6.68 -24.19
C LEU A 328 5.74 7.98 -23.70
N ASP A 329 6.16 8.47 -22.53
CA ASP A 329 5.97 9.89 -22.22
C ASP A 329 7.16 10.67 -22.76
N ALA A 330 6.96 11.32 -23.91
CA ALA A 330 7.99 12.01 -24.68
C ALA A 330 8.56 13.27 -24.01
N GLN A 331 8.19 13.56 -22.75
CA GLN A 331 8.52 14.82 -22.07
C GLN A 331 9.51 14.68 -20.91
N ASN A 332 9.81 13.48 -20.39
CA ASN A 332 10.81 13.30 -19.32
C ASN A 332 11.89 12.26 -19.69
N PRO A 333 13.13 12.67 -19.99
CA PRO A 333 14.22 11.77 -20.38
C PRO A 333 14.90 11.05 -19.20
N SER A 334 14.50 11.31 -17.96
CA SER A 334 15.05 10.66 -16.76
C SER A 334 14.20 9.45 -16.36
N VAL A 335 14.79 8.25 -16.46
CA VAL A 335 14.22 7.05 -15.84
C VAL A 335 14.40 7.18 -14.32
N ASP A 336 13.32 7.39 -13.58
CA ASP A 336 13.36 7.37 -12.12
C ASP A 336 13.46 5.91 -11.64
N ILE A 337 14.69 5.42 -11.45
CA ILE A 337 14.99 4.04 -11.03
C ILE A 337 14.27 3.68 -9.73
N ASN A 338 13.92 4.66 -8.88
CA ASN A 338 13.20 4.42 -7.63
C ASN A 338 11.81 3.83 -7.85
N GLN A 339 11.17 4.09 -8.99
CA GLN A 339 9.88 3.48 -9.35
C GLN A 339 10.00 1.98 -9.67
N TYR A 340 11.21 1.50 -9.95
CA TYR A 340 11.46 0.14 -10.44
C TYR A 340 11.94 -0.81 -9.35
N ILE A 341 12.39 -0.29 -8.20
CA ILE A 341 12.77 -1.08 -7.02
C ILE A 341 11.90 -0.63 -5.84
N PRO A 342 10.66 -1.14 -5.73
CA PRO A 342 9.79 -0.74 -4.66
C PRO A 342 10.32 -1.21 -3.31
N VAL A 343 10.02 -0.43 -2.27
CA VAL A 343 10.12 -0.83 -0.88
C VAL A 343 9.19 -2.03 -0.67
N ARG A 344 9.75 -3.11 -0.11
CA ARG A 344 9.04 -4.37 0.17
C ARG A 344 8.95 -4.69 1.66
N HIS A 345 9.59 -3.88 2.49
CA HIS A 345 9.65 -4.11 3.93
C HIS A 345 9.43 -2.80 4.69
N ARG A 346 8.60 -2.83 5.74
CA ARG A 346 8.21 -1.63 6.51
C ARG A 346 9.36 -0.89 7.18
N TYR A 347 10.46 -1.58 7.45
CA TYR A 347 11.68 -0.99 8.04
C TYR A 347 12.63 -0.39 7.00
N HIS A 348 12.29 -0.46 5.72
CA HIS A 348 13.05 0.20 4.67
C HIS A 348 12.30 1.47 4.30
N SER A 349 12.99 2.60 4.34
CA SER A 349 12.43 3.85 3.86
C SER A 349 12.77 4.06 2.37
N PRO A 350 12.01 4.87 1.63
CA PRO A 350 12.39 5.30 0.29
C PRO A 350 13.79 5.92 0.24
N GLU A 351 14.20 6.66 1.28
CA GLU A 351 15.54 7.26 1.40
C GLU A 351 16.62 6.20 1.53
N MET A 352 16.34 5.09 2.23
CA MET A 352 17.25 3.94 2.29
C MET A 352 17.42 3.31 0.91
N ALA A 353 16.33 3.16 0.14
CA ALA A 353 16.39 2.65 -1.22
C ALA A 353 17.18 3.59 -2.15
N ILE A 354 16.93 4.90 -2.07
CA ILE A 354 17.66 5.94 -2.82
C ILE A 354 19.15 5.91 -2.47
N SER A 355 19.49 5.87 -1.17
CA SER A 355 20.87 5.80 -0.70
C SER A 355 21.56 4.54 -1.21
N TRP A 356 20.91 3.39 -1.10
CA TRP A 356 21.46 2.13 -1.60
C TRP A 356 21.66 2.13 -3.11
N LEU A 357 20.71 2.69 -3.87
CA LEU A 357 20.83 2.88 -5.32
C LEU A 357 21.99 3.82 -5.68
N ALA A 358 22.20 4.89 -4.92
CA ALA A 358 23.34 5.80 -5.11
C ALA A 358 24.67 5.07 -4.86
N HIS A 359 24.77 4.23 -3.82
CA HIS A 359 25.97 3.43 -3.58
C HIS A 359 26.22 2.41 -4.68
N ILE A 360 25.17 1.81 -5.25
CA ILE A 360 25.29 0.96 -6.44
C ILE A 360 25.80 1.76 -7.62
N GLN A 361 25.26 2.96 -7.84
CA GLN A 361 25.72 3.84 -8.91
C GLN A 361 27.21 4.15 -8.74
N ASP A 362 27.66 4.48 -7.52
CA ASP A 362 29.07 4.75 -7.21
C ASP A 362 29.96 3.51 -7.38
N LEU A 363 29.55 2.35 -6.87
CA LEU A 363 30.29 1.10 -7.03
C LEU A 363 30.39 0.67 -8.50
N LEU A 364 29.35 0.93 -9.29
CA LEU A 364 29.37 0.71 -10.74
C LEU A 364 30.33 1.67 -11.46
N LEU A 365 30.58 2.88 -10.93
CA LEU A 365 31.56 3.83 -11.47
C LEU A 365 33.02 3.39 -11.21
N GLU A 366 33.27 2.55 -10.20
CA GLU A 366 34.61 2.04 -9.87
C GLU A 366 35.09 0.87 -10.76
N ILE A 367 34.23 0.33 -11.63
CA ILE A 367 34.56 -0.82 -12.49
C ILE A 367 35.50 -0.42 -13.65
N ASP A 368 36.66 -1.09 -13.76
CA ASP A 368 37.61 -0.94 -14.87
C ASP A 368 37.07 -1.56 -16.17
N TYR A 369 36.40 -0.72 -16.95
CA TYR A 369 35.76 -1.07 -18.21
C TYR A 369 36.74 -1.55 -19.28
N GLN A 370 37.99 -1.09 -19.30
CA GLN A 370 38.98 -1.52 -20.29
C GLN A 370 39.39 -2.96 -20.04
N ARG A 371 39.63 -3.30 -18.77
CA ARG A 371 39.96 -4.67 -18.35
C ARG A 371 38.78 -5.62 -18.57
N LEU A 372 37.56 -5.19 -18.27
CA LEU A 372 36.35 -5.98 -18.47
C LEU A 372 36.12 -6.30 -19.97
N LEU A 373 36.15 -5.27 -20.82
CA LEU A 373 35.90 -5.42 -22.26
C LEU A 373 36.96 -6.28 -22.95
N LYS A 374 38.22 -6.12 -22.55
CA LYS A 374 39.33 -6.95 -23.03
C LYS A 374 39.14 -8.42 -22.66
N THR A 375 38.69 -8.69 -21.43
CA THR A 375 38.42 -10.05 -20.93
C THR A 375 37.24 -10.70 -21.67
N ILE A 376 36.17 -9.93 -21.93
CA ILE A 376 34.99 -10.40 -22.69
C ILE A 376 35.36 -10.71 -24.15
N LEU A 377 36.12 -9.84 -24.82
CA LEU A 377 36.60 -10.08 -26.18
C LEU A 377 37.54 -11.29 -26.28
N GLN A 378 38.32 -11.55 -25.22
CA GLN A 378 39.19 -12.72 -25.14
C GLN A 378 38.40 -14.02 -24.99
N ARG A 379 37.20 -13.97 -24.41
CA ARG A 379 36.24 -15.10 -24.35
C ARG A 379 35.24 -15.14 -25.52
N ALA A 380 35.22 -14.12 -26.39
CA ALA A 380 34.27 -14.02 -27.50
C ALA A 380 34.50 -15.01 -28.66
N GLN A 381 35.49 -15.91 -28.53
CA GLN A 381 35.71 -17.01 -29.47
C GLN A 381 34.66 -18.14 -29.34
N GLU A 382 33.89 -18.16 -28.25
CA GLU A 382 32.85 -19.17 -27.99
C GLU A 382 31.44 -18.72 -28.43
N LEU A 383 31.31 -17.53 -29.05
CA LEU A 383 30.02 -16.89 -29.35
C LEU A 383 29.57 -16.99 -30.81
N PRO A 384 28.25 -16.84 -31.05
CA PRO A 384 27.70 -16.65 -32.39
C PRO A 384 28.36 -15.46 -33.15
N PRO A 385 28.71 -15.62 -34.43
CA PRO A 385 29.55 -14.66 -35.19
C PRO A 385 28.98 -13.24 -35.29
N HIS A 386 27.65 -13.09 -35.25
CA HIS A 386 26.98 -11.79 -35.32
C HIS A 386 27.22 -10.95 -34.06
N ILE A 387 27.18 -11.57 -32.88
CA ILE A 387 27.45 -10.93 -31.59
C ILE A 387 28.94 -10.54 -31.49
N THR A 388 29.84 -11.41 -31.97
CA THR A 388 31.28 -11.14 -31.98
C THR A 388 31.66 -9.96 -32.88
N ASN A 389 30.97 -9.78 -34.01
CA ASN A 389 31.16 -8.62 -34.89
C ASN A 389 30.63 -7.32 -34.27
N GLU A 390 29.49 -7.35 -33.58
CA GLU A 390 28.97 -6.19 -32.88
C GLU A 390 29.87 -5.76 -31.71
N LEU A 391 30.35 -6.72 -30.92
CA LEU A 391 31.32 -6.46 -29.85
C LEU A 391 32.65 -5.89 -30.36
N LYS A 392 33.19 -6.42 -31.46
CA LYS A 392 34.42 -5.89 -32.08
C LYS A 392 34.23 -4.46 -32.58
N ASN A 393 33.08 -4.16 -33.20
CA ASN A 393 32.73 -2.82 -33.67
C ASN A 393 32.52 -1.84 -32.49
N LEU A 394 31.97 -2.31 -31.36
CA LEU A 394 31.89 -1.52 -30.13
C LEU A 394 33.27 -1.24 -29.52
N ALA A 395 34.14 -2.25 -29.51
CA ALA A 395 35.49 -2.20 -28.96
C ALA A 395 36.41 -1.29 -29.78
N GLU A 396 36.35 -1.36 -31.10
CA GLU A 396 37.05 -0.42 -31.99
C GLU A 396 36.59 1.01 -31.73
N LYS A 397 35.28 1.25 -31.59
CA LYS A 397 34.74 2.57 -31.26
C LYS A 397 35.11 3.08 -29.86
N ILE A 398 35.31 2.20 -28.87
CA ILE A 398 35.81 2.57 -27.52
C ILE A 398 37.28 2.95 -27.62
N ASN A 399 38.10 2.10 -28.24
CA ASN A 399 39.55 2.31 -28.34
C ASN A 399 39.90 3.53 -29.20
N SER A 400 39.07 3.86 -30.20
CA SER A 400 39.22 5.04 -31.04
C SER A 400 38.61 6.33 -30.47
N HIS A 401 38.11 6.33 -29.22
CA HIS A 401 37.48 7.48 -28.56
C HIS A 401 36.32 8.13 -29.34
N GLN A 402 35.54 7.34 -30.09
CA GLN A 402 34.37 7.86 -30.81
C GLN A 402 33.16 8.04 -29.87
N PRO A 403 32.38 9.13 -30.03
CA PRO A 403 31.25 9.44 -29.15
C PRO A 403 30.09 8.46 -29.35
N LEU A 404 29.35 8.28 -28.26
CA LEU A 404 28.45 7.17 -28.06
C LEU A 404 26.97 7.41 -28.25
N SER A 405 26.67 8.57 -28.79
CA SER A 405 25.40 9.28 -28.64
C SER A 405 24.18 8.67 -29.30
N ASN A 406 24.26 7.46 -29.84
CA ASN A 406 23.24 6.86 -30.69
C ASN A 406 22.83 5.44 -30.27
N LEU A 407 22.81 5.09 -28.98
CA LEU A 407 22.09 3.88 -28.53
C LEU A 407 20.62 4.23 -28.27
N SER A 408 19.70 3.36 -28.70
CA SER A 408 18.27 3.62 -28.53
C SER A 408 17.88 3.65 -27.04
N PRO A 409 16.93 4.49 -26.61
CA PRO A 409 16.46 4.55 -25.21
C PRO A 409 15.99 3.20 -24.66
N LYS A 410 15.43 2.38 -25.55
CA LYS A 410 15.00 0.99 -25.34
C LYS A 410 16.13 0.06 -24.98
N THR A 411 17.26 0.24 -25.65
CA THR A 411 18.48 -0.41 -25.22
C THR A 411 18.70 0.09 -23.79
N VAL A 412 18.74 1.43 -23.55
CA VAL A 412 19.10 2.20 -22.29
C VAL A 412 18.24 1.93 -21.04
N GLN A 413 17.16 1.16 -21.15
CA GLN A 413 16.45 0.63 -19.99
C GLN A 413 16.78 -0.84 -19.69
N PHE A 414 16.96 -1.66 -20.73
CA PHE A 414 17.15 -3.12 -20.62
C PHE A 414 18.39 -3.52 -19.81
N ILE A 415 19.53 -2.86 -19.98
CA ILE A 415 20.75 -3.23 -19.25
C ILE A 415 20.87 -2.59 -17.87
N THR A 416 20.07 -1.59 -17.51
CA THR A 416 19.98 -1.07 -16.13
C THR A 416 19.23 -2.13 -15.33
N LEU A 417 18.13 -2.64 -15.90
CA LEU A 417 17.41 -3.77 -15.35
C LEU A 417 18.32 -5.00 -15.22
N LEU A 418 19.12 -5.33 -16.26
CA LEU A 418 20.07 -6.45 -16.24
C LEU A 418 21.18 -6.26 -15.18
N SER A 419 21.76 -5.06 -15.06
CA SER A 419 22.82 -4.73 -14.09
C SER A 419 22.32 -4.77 -12.66
N VAL A 420 21.13 -4.22 -12.39
CA VAL A 420 20.47 -4.29 -11.07
C VAL A 420 20.13 -5.73 -10.71
N THR A 421 19.64 -6.52 -11.67
CA THR A 421 19.33 -7.95 -11.47
C THR A 421 20.59 -8.76 -11.15
N LEU A 422 21.70 -8.52 -11.86
CA LEU A 422 23.00 -9.17 -11.61
C LEU A 422 23.59 -8.78 -10.25
N LEU A 423 23.48 -7.51 -9.86
CA LEU A 423 23.89 -7.03 -8.53
C LEU A 423 23.06 -7.68 -7.43
N MET A 424 21.74 -7.71 -7.58
CA MET A 424 20.84 -8.37 -6.63
C MET A 424 21.11 -9.87 -6.53
N ALA A 425 21.32 -10.55 -7.66
CA ALA A 425 21.66 -11.98 -7.67
C ALA A 425 22.97 -12.27 -6.90
N ASN A 426 24.00 -11.45 -7.08
CA ASN A 426 25.26 -11.57 -6.35
C ASN A 426 25.14 -11.21 -4.85
N LEU A 427 24.26 -10.28 -4.49
CA LEU A 427 23.99 -9.90 -3.09
C LEU A 427 23.17 -10.96 -2.34
N VAL A 428 22.20 -11.58 -3.01
CA VAL A 428 21.29 -12.58 -2.42
C VAL A 428 21.95 -13.96 -2.32
N SER A 429 22.92 -14.28 -3.17
CA SER A 429 23.67 -15.54 -3.09
C SER A 429 25.16 -15.33 -3.38
N PRO A 430 25.90 -14.74 -2.43
CA PRO A 430 27.32 -14.39 -2.59
C PRO A 430 28.22 -15.62 -2.82
N ASP A 431 27.80 -16.80 -2.34
CA ASP A 431 28.50 -18.07 -2.52
C ASP A 431 28.06 -18.85 -3.77
N SER A 432 26.96 -18.43 -4.43
CA SER A 432 26.65 -18.88 -5.78
C SER A 432 27.51 -18.07 -6.74
N VAL A 433 28.74 -18.52 -6.84
CA VAL A 433 29.81 -17.90 -7.58
C VAL A 433 29.47 -17.89 -9.08
N PHE A 434 28.76 -16.86 -9.54
CA PHE A 434 28.57 -16.57 -10.96
C PHE A 434 29.80 -15.87 -11.58
N ALA A 435 30.82 -15.53 -10.76
CA ALA A 435 31.98 -14.72 -11.17
C ALA A 435 33.38 -15.22 -10.71
N LYS A 436 33.55 -16.39 -10.06
CA LYS A 436 34.89 -17.01 -10.00
C LYS A 436 35.02 -17.95 -11.19
N GLY A 437 35.71 -17.49 -12.22
CA GLY A 437 36.34 -18.41 -13.16
C GLY A 437 37.23 -19.36 -12.37
N TYR A 438 37.06 -20.66 -12.58
CA TYR A 438 38.01 -21.68 -12.12
C TYR A 438 39.41 -21.30 -12.64
N TYR A 439 40.30 -20.90 -11.74
CA TYR A 439 41.73 -20.99 -11.99
C TYR A 439 42.11 -22.44 -11.77
N SER A 440 42.41 -23.15 -12.86
CA SER A 440 43.13 -24.41 -12.80
C SER A 440 44.56 -24.14 -12.34
N GLY A 441 44.82 -24.38 -11.06
CA GLY A 441 46.15 -24.58 -10.51
C GLY A 441 46.10 -25.83 -9.64
N ASP A 442 46.82 -26.86 -10.05
CA ASP A 442 46.93 -28.14 -9.35
C ASP A 442 47.28 -27.95 -7.87
N SER A 443 46.46 -28.53 -6.99
CA SER A 443 46.92 -29.24 -5.80
C SER A 443 45.81 -30.16 -5.29
N ASP A 444 46.11 -31.45 -5.25
CA ASP A 444 45.30 -32.56 -4.72
C ASP A 444 44.65 -32.25 -3.35
N SER A 445 43.35 -32.54 -3.21
CA SER A 445 42.86 -33.70 -2.44
C SER A 445 41.36 -33.63 -2.06
N SER A 446 40.71 -34.78 -2.24
CA SER A 446 39.49 -35.32 -1.62
C SER A 446 38.10 -34.73 -1.96
N ASN A 447 37.41 -35.48 -2.82
CA ASN A 447 36.01 -35.91 -2.79
C ASN A 447 35.02 -35.21 -1.84
N ASN A 448 33.96 -34.66 -2.42
CA ASN A 448 32.63 -35.24 -2.25
C ASN A 448 31.68 -34.86 -3.41
N ASP A 449 31.09 -35.88 -4.01
CA ASP A 449 30.07 -35.83 -5.05
C ASP A 449 28.75 -35.27 -4.51
N TYR A 450 28.13 -34.35 -5.25
CA TYR A 450 26.70 -34.37 -5.56
C TYR A 450 26.48 -33.75 -6.94
N THR A 451 26.19 -34.62 -7.90
CA THR A 451 25.72 -34.30 -9.25
C THR A 451 24.22 -34.01 -9.24
N THR A 452 23.78 -32.88 -9.81
CA THR A 452 22.55 -32.82 -10.65
C THR A 452 22.53 -31.58 -11.57
N SER A 453 22.36 -31.86 -12.87
CA SER A 453 21.93 -31.03 -14.01
C SER A 453 22.58 -29.65 -14.24
N SER A 454 23.72 -29.62 -14.94
CA SER A 454 24.45 -28.41 -15.36
C SER A 454 24.47 -28.17 -16.89
N GLY A 455 23.43 -28.63 -17.59
CA GLY A 455 23.37 -28.62 -19.06
C GLY A 455 22.79 -27.34 -19.69
N ASP A 456 21.61 -26.91 -19.25
CA ASP A 456 20.87 -25.83 -19.96
C ASP A 456 21.15 -24.41 -19.45
N ASN A 457 21.66 -24.26 -18.22
CA ASN A 457 21.97 -22.95 -17.63
C ASN A 457 23.25 -22.30 -18.19
N LYS A 458 24.08 -23.04 -18.94
CA LYS A 458 25.37 -22.57 -19.47
C LYS A 458 25.25 -21.85 -20.81
N PHE A 459 24.26 -22.19 -21.63
CA PHE A 459 24.05 -21.57 -22.95
C PHE A 459 23.32 -20.22 -22.84
N ILE A 460 22.41 -20.10 -21.86
CA ILE A 460 21.60 -18.90 -21.61
C ILE A 460 22.41 -17.81 -20.88
N GLY A 461 23.23 -18.18 -19.88
CA GLY A 461 24.10 -17.22 -19.19
C GLY A 461 25.20 -16.61 -20.07
N PHE A 462 25.62 -17.34 -21.11
CA PHE A 462 26.67 -16.90 -22.03
C PHE A 462 26.19 -15.88 -23.08
N ILE A 463 24.92 -15.96 -23.50
CA ILE A 463 24.27 -14.95 -24.36
C ILE A 463 23.95 -13.67 -23.56
N LEU A 464 23.63 -13.79 -22.27
CA LEU A 464 23.27 -12.67 -21.39
C LEU A 464 24.47 -11.81 -20.94
N THR A 465 25.65 -12.41 -20.81
CA THR A 465 26.88 -11.71 -20.36
C THR A 465 27.43 -10.73 -21.40
N ILE A 466 27.00 -10.85 -22.65
CA ILE A 466 27.67 -10.19 -23.79
C ILE A 466 26.85 -9.04 -24.37
N ILE A 467 25.56 -9.08 -24.15
CA ILE A 467 24.64 -7.98 -24.43
C ILE A 467 24.71 -6.92 -23.32
N GLY A 468 25.05 -7.32 -22.08
CA GLY A 468 25.29 -6.42 -20.93
C GLY A 468 26.42 -5.39 -21.11
N GLY A 469 27.40 -5.69 -21.97
CA GLY A 469 28.61 -4.86 -22.16
C GLY A 469 28.47 -3.71 -23.16
N MET A 470 27.50 -3.70 -24.07
CA MET A 470 27.47 -2.72 -25.16
C MET A 470 26.87 -1.36 -24.79
N TRP A 471 26.56 -1.13 -23.51
CA TRP A 471 25.34 -0.39 -23.22
C TRP A 471 25.36 0.70 -22.17
N LEU A 472 26.07 0.47 -21.07
CA LEU A 472 26.50 1.55 -20.17
C LEU A 472 27.17 2.70 -20.96
N LYS A 473 27.59 2.38 -22.18
CA LYS A 473 28.13 3.26 -23.19
C LYS A 473 27.19 4.45 -23.58
N ASN A 474 25.86 4.46 -23.39
CA ASN A 474 25.03 5.67 -23.69
C ASN A 474 24.55 6.47 -22.48
N ILE A 475 24.70 5.96 -21.27
CA ILE A 475 24.45 6.76 -20.05
C ILE A 475 25.39 7.99 -20.04
N PHE A 476 26.51 7.93 -20.76
CA PHE A 476 27.51 8.99 -20.85
C PHE A 476 27.47 9.92 -22.06
N SER A 477 26.52 9.83 -22.99
CA SER A 477 26.59 10.71 -24.18
C SER A 477 25.87 12.06 -24.05
N ARG A 478 25.11 12.30 -22.99
CA ARG A 478 24.27 13.52 -22.81
C ARG A 478 24.32 14.21 -21.45
N SER A 479 25.42 14.04 -20.70
CA SER A 479 25.91 15.11 -19.79
C SER A 479 26.62 16.24 -20.58
N LYS A 480 26.53 16.25 -21.92
CA LYS A 480 27.13 17.31 -22.75
C LYS A 480 26.50 18.68 -22.47
N ASN A 481 27.26 19.51 -21.77
CA ASN A 481 27.17 20.97 -21.58
C ASN A 481 26.45 21.48 -20.32
N LYS A 482 26.89 21.09 -19.11
CA LYS A 482 27.31 21.99 -18.02
C LYS A 482 27.62 21.20 -16.75
#